data_AF-A0A7C5VKR8-F1
#
_entry.id   AF-A0A7C5VKR8-F1
#
_cell.length_a   1.000
_cell.length_b   1.000
_cell.length_c   1.000
_cell.angle_alpha   90.00
_cell.angle_beta   90.00
_cell.angle_gamma   90.00
#
_symmetry.space_group_name_H-M   'P 1'
#
loop_
_entity.id
_entity.type
_entity.pdbx_description
1 polymer ?
#
loop_
_entity_poly.entity_id
_entity_poly.type
_entity_poly.pdbx_seq_one_letter_code
_entity_poly.pdbx_strand_id
1 'polypeptide(L)' 'MAKEYDIAVIPGDGTGPEVINEGIKVLKAVGDKYGIKFKFVNYPYGAE' A
#
# COMPACT_ATOMS: atom_id res chain seq x y z
N MET A 1 -0.72 6.10 -21.84
CA MET A 1 -1.56 5.51 -20.77
C MET A 1 -0.82 5.71 -19.46
N ALA A 2 -1.48 6.17 -18.39
CA ALA A 2 -0.85 6.24 -17.07
C ALA A 2 -0.51 4.82 -16.62
N LYS A 3 0.74 4.57 -16.26
CA LYS A 3 1.20 3.25 -15.82
C LYS A 3 0.61 2.97 -14.44
N GLU A 4 -0.09 1.85 -14.30
CA GLU A 4 -0.63 1.37 -13.04
C GLU A 4 0.36 0.37 -12.42
N TYR A 5 0.57 0.49 -11.11
CA TYR A 5 1.44 -0.39 -10.35
C TYR A 5 0.61 -1.23 -9.37
N ASP A 6 0.67 -2.54 -9.56
CA ASP A 6 0.09 -3.52 -8.64
C ASP A 6 1.02 -3.72 -7.45
N ILE A 7 0.50 -3.53 -6.24
CA ILE A 7 1.24 -3.62 -4.98
C ILE A 7 0.56 -4.68 -4.10
N ALA A 8 1.30 -5.75 -3.81
CA ALA A 8 0.93 -6.69 -2.76
C ALA A 8 1.22 -6.06 -1.39
N VAL A 9 0.18 -5.93 -0.57
CA VAL A 9 0.28 -5.42 0.80
C VAL A 9 0.28 -6.61 1.75
N ILE A 10 1.37 -6.77 2.49
CA ILE A 10 1.52 -7.79 3.53
C ILE A 10 1.73 -7.03 4.85
N PRO A 11 0.70 -6.90 5.70
CA PRO A 11 0.75 -6.05 6.88
C PRO A 11 1.62 -6.64 8.00
N GLY A 12 1.83 -7.97 8.04
CA GLY A 12 2.56 -8.62 9.12
C GLY A 12 1.85 -8.50 10.47
N ASP A 13 2.63 -8.65 11.54
CA ASP A 13 2.15 -8.69 12.92
C ASP A 13 2.54 -7.43 13.72
N GLY A 14 2.13 -7.38 14.99
CA GLY A 14 2.46 -6.28 15.89
C GLY A 14 2.03 -4.92 15.32
N THR A 15 2.98 -3.99 15.18
CA THR A 15 2.73 -2.64 14.66
C THR A 15 2.72 -2.56 13.12
N GLY A 16 2.97 -3.68 12.42
CA GLY A 16 3.02 -3.75 10.96
C GLY A 16 1.75 -3.21 10.27
N PRO A 17 0.53 -3.64 10.64
CA PRO A 17 -0.71 -3.12 10.07
C PRO A 17 -0.86 -1.60 10.20
N GLU A 18 -0.45 -1.04 11.33
CA GLU A 18 -0.57 0.39 11.64
C GLU A 18 0.37 1.21 10.74
N VAL A 19 1.63 0.82 10.65
CA VAL A 19 2.65 1.50 9.82
C VAL A 19 2.33 1.38 8.33
N ILE A 20 1.89 0.20 7.88
CA ILE A 20 1.52 -0.06 6.47
C ILE A 20 0.34 0.83 6.05
N ASN A 21 -0.67 0.98 6.92
CA ASN A 21 -1.83 1.83 6.63
C ASN A 21 -1.44 3.30 6.41
N GLU A 22 -0.51 3.84 7.19
CA GLU A 22 0.00 5.21 6.98
C GLU A 22 0.84 5.31 5.70
N GLY A 23 1.64 4.29 5.37
CA GLY A 23 2.37 4.21 4.11
C GLY A 23 1.45 4.26 2.89
N ILE A 24 0.32 3.56 2.93
CA ILE A 24 -0.69 3.60 1.86
C ILE A 24 -1.29 5.01 1.69
N LYS A 25 -1.50 5.77 2.77
CA LYS A 25 -1.98 7.16 2.66
C LYS A 25 -0.98 8.05 1.94
N VAL A 26 0.31 7.90 2.26
CA VAL A 26 1.39 8.65 1.59
C VAL A 26 1.43 8.29 0.10
N LEU A 27 1.36 7.00 -0.25
CA LEU A 27 1.37 6.55 -1.64
C LEU A 27 0.16 7.09 -2.43
N LYS A 28 -1.03 7.13 -1.82
CA LYS A 28 -2.21 7.77 -2.45
C LYS A 28 -1.95 9.25 -2.73
N ALA A 29 -1.44 10.00 -1.76
CA ALA A 29 -1.14 11.42 -1.93
C ALA A 29 -0.08 11.69 -3.02
N VAL A 30 0.95 10.84 -3.10
CA VAL A 30 1.94 10.87 -4.19
C VAL A 30 1.29 10.53 -5.53
N GLY A 31 0.42 9.51 -5.57
CA GLY A 31 -0.32 9.10 -6.76
C GLY A 31 -1.14 10.24 -7.35
N ASP A 32 -1.91 10.93 -6.50
CA ASP A 32 -2.73 12.07 -6.87
C ASP A 32 -1.88 13.25 -7.37
N LYS A 33 -0.74 13.53 -6.71
CA LYS A 33 0.15 14.64 -7.06
C LYS A 33 0.89 14.45 -8.39
N TYR A 34 1.29 13.23 -8.71
CA TYR A 34 2.16 12.93 -9.86
C TYR A 34 1.48 12.14 -10.97
N GLY A 35 0.17 11.86 -10.85
CA GLY A 35 -0.59 11.10 -11.85
C GLY A 35 -0.19 9.63 -11.93
N ILE A 36 0.26 9.05 -10.80
CA ILE A 36 0.65 7.63 -10.69
C ILE A 36 -0.53 6.85 -10.14
N LYS A 37 -0.87 5.72 -10.76
CA LYS A 37 -1.93 4.83 -10.26
C LYS A 37 -1.32 3.67 -9.47
N PHE A 38 -1.89 3.43 -8.29
CA PHE A 38 -1.53 2.30 -7.43
C PHE A 38 -2.76 1.42 -7.19
N LYS A 39 -2.59 0.11 -7.34
CA LYS A 39 -3.59 -0.89 -6.98
C LYS A 39 -3.05 -1.76 -5.86
N PHE A 40 -3.66 -1.64 -4.68
CA PHE A 40 -3.25 -2.40 -3.50
C PHE A 40 -4.07 -3.69 -3.39
N VAL A 41 -3.39 -4.82 -3.21
CA VAL A 41 -4.01 -6.12 -2.92
C VAL A 41 -3.53 -6.58 -1.57
N ASN A 42 -4.43 -6.66 -0.59
CA ASN A 42 -4.08 -7.05 0.77
C ASN A 42 -4.01 -8.57 0.91
N TYR A 43 -2.93 -9.06 1.52
CA TYR A 43 -2.74 -10.46 1.86
C TYR A 43 -2.60 -10.60 3.37
N PRO A 44 -3.44 -11.41 4.04
CA PRO A 44 -3.44 -11.54 5.50
C PRO A 44 -2.33 -12.49 5.97
N TYR A 45 -1.07 -12.17 5.64
CA TYR A 45 0.08 -12.92 6.13
C TYR A 45 0.71 -12.23 7.35
N GLY A 46 1.00 -13.06 8.34
CA GLY A 46 1.58 -12.75 9.64
C GLY A 46 2.05 -14.06 10.29
N ALA A 47 2.76 -13.97 11.40
CA ALA A 47 3.30 -15.05 12.20
C ALA A 47 2.60 -15.20 13.58
N GLU A 48 1.74 -14.25 13.97
CA GLU A 48 0.86 -14.35 15.15
C GLU A 48 -0.53 -14.90 14.84
#